data_AF-A0A350RFS0-F1
#
_entry.id   AF-A0A350RFS0-F1
#
_cell.length_a   1.000
_cell.length_b   1.000
_cell.length_c   1.000
_cell.angle_alpha   90.00
_cell.angle_beta   90.00
_cell.angle_gamma   90.00
#
_symmetry.space_group_name_H-M   'P 1'
#
loop_
_entity.id
_entity.type
_entity.pdbx_description
1 polymer ?
#
loop_
_entity_poly.entity_id
_entity_poly.type
_entity_poly.pdbx_seq_one_letter_code
_entity_poly.pdbx_strand_id
1 'polypeptide(L)'
;ICYKLTVAPFLLLFNAVLSLWMMQYSYGAIAPEIVWLAAALMPMTLILTAPLSGVARRVNQASRAAGASTTNQMEQSVDNINAVQSLGGSQVESENFADKSKESFKRHRIAFLVDLAAVALSYAALIISLGLAFVLTTDKIIAESLSPGDYAVLTGFFFILGGNARLAGKYWIDLQRNVAAVRRVFFFLDYTSELDTESDSLPTIEKSIELENVSFAYPDGRQVLSDISLSLPLGELVAIVGPTGAG
;
A
#
# COMPACT_ATOMS: atom_id res chain seq x y z
N ILE A 1 3.31 3.82 -10.15
CA ILE A 1 2.89 2.47 -9.70
C ILE A 1 3.29 1.41 -10.74
N CYS A 2 2.99 1.58 -12.03
CA CYS A 2 3.32 0.62 -13.10
C CYS A 2 4.81 0.20 -13.14
N TYR A 3 5.75 1.15 -13.07
CA TYR A 3 7.20 0.84 -12.99
C TYR A 3 7.55 -0.06 -11.79
N LYS A 4 6.97 0.24 -10.62
CA LYS A 4 7.10 -0.54 -9.37
C LYS A 4 6.18 -1.77 -9.32
N LEU A 5 5.57 -2.18 -10.43
CA LEU A 5 4.85 -3.45 -10.54
C LEU A 5 5.49 -4.33 -11.62
N THR A 6 5.99 -3.72 -12.70
CA THR A 6 6.42 -4.43 -13.92
C THR A 6 7.94 -4.46 -14.09
N VAL A 7 8.61 -3.32 -14.01
CA VAL A 7 10.03 -3.18 -14.38
C VAL A 7 10.95 -3.49 -13.21
N ALA A 8 10.67 -2.96 -12.03
CA ALA A 8 11.52 -3.13 -10.86
C ALA A 8 11.74 -4.61 -10.39
N PRO A 9 10.75 -5.52 -10.38
CA PRO A 9 11.00 -6.89 -9.92
C PRO A 9 11.81 -7.68 -10.96
N PHE A 10 11.55 -7.42 -12.25
CA PHE A 10 12.31 -7.97 -13.35
C PHE A 10 13.77 -7.51 -13.27
N LEU A 11 14.04 -6.22 -13.08
CA LEU A 11 15.40 -5.71 -12.94
C LEU A 11 16.12 -6.28 -11.73
N LEU A 12 15.44 -6.43 -10.58
CA LEU A 12 16.02 -7.04 -9.38
C LEU A 12 16.42 -8.50 -9.64
N LEU A 13 15.51 -9.30 -10.21
CA LEU A 13 15.78 -10.70 -10.53
C LEU A 13 16.86 -10.83 -11.61
N PHE A 14 16.79 -10.00 -12.65
CA PHE A 14 17.79 -9.96 -13.72
C PHE A 14 19.16 -9.62 -13.18
N ASN A 15 19.27 -8.60 -12.32
CA ASN A 15 20.54 -8.21 -11.72
C ASN A 15 21.11 -9.30 -10.81
N ALA A 16 20.25 -9.99 -10.03
CA ALA A 16 20.68 -11.10 -9.19
C ALA A 16 21.16 -12.30 -10.03
N VAL A 17 20.42 -12.68 -11.07
CA VAL A 17 20.79 -13.78 -11.98
C VAL A 17 22.08 -13.45 -12.74
N LEU A 18 22.20 -12.22 -13.26
CA LEU A 18 23.41 -11.76 -13.95
C LEU A 18 24.63 -11.78 -13.01
N SER A 19 24.47 -11.29 -11.77
CA SER A 19 25.54 -11.32 -10.77
C SER A 19 25.99 -12.74 -10.45
N LEU A 20 25.04 -13.66 -10.23
CA LEU A 20 25.35 -15.07 -9.98
C LEU A 20 25.99 -15.75 -11.19
N TRP A 21 25.52 -15.45 -12.40
CA TRP A 21 26.13 -15.96 -13.62
C TRP A 21 27.57 -15.47 -13.79
N MET A 22 27.84 -14.18 -13.55
CA MET A 22 29.19 -13.62 -13.57
C MET A 22 30.09 -14.28 -12.51
N MET A 23 29.59 -14.48 -11.28
CA MET A 23 30.33 -15.19 -10.23
C MET A 23 30.63 -16.65 -10.62
N GLN A 24 29.64 -17.37 -11.15
CA GLN A 24 29.81 -18.76 -11.59
C GLN A 24 30.81 -18.87 -12.74
N TYR A 25 30.75 -17.95 -13.71
CA TYR A 25 31.68 -17.92 -14.84
C TYR A 25 33.12 -17.63 -14.41
N SER A 26 33.32 -16.62 -13.55
CA SER A 26 34.66 -16.19 -13.15
C SER A 26 35.29 -17.06 -12.06
N TYR A 27 34.51 -17.53 -11.07
CA TYR A 27 35.01 -18.18 -9.86
C TYR A 27 34.53 -19.62 -9.68
N GLY A 28 33.59 -20.11 -10.49
CA GLY A 28 32.95 -21.41 -10.27
C GLY A 28 33.88 -22.61 -10.39
N ALA A 29 34.98 -22.51 -11.13
CA ALA A 29 35.97 -23.58 -11.25
C ALA A 29 36.95 -23.63 -10.05
N ILE A 30 37.20 -22.50 -9.39
CA ILE A 30 38.25 -22.33 -8.37
C ILE A 30 37.67 -22.35 -6.95
N ALA A 31 36.53 -21.67 -6.76
CA ALA A 31 35.87 -21.49 -5.47
C ALA A 31 34.34 -21.60 -5.60
N PRO A 32 33.81 -22.78 -5.99
CA PRO A 32 32.36 -22.99 -6.12
C PRO A 32 31.62 -22.71 -4.81
N GLU A 33 32.23 -23.00 -3.65
CA GLU A 33 31.68 -22.73 -2.31
C GLU A 33 31.31 -21.26 -2.09
N ILE A 34 32.07 -20.31 -2.64
CA ILE A 34 31.78 -18.87 -2.51
C ILE A 34 30.55 -18.50 -3.37
N VAL A 35 30.41 -19.12 -4.55
CA VAL A 35 29.26 -18.92 -5.43
C VAL A 35 27.99 -19.50 -4.80
N TRP A 36 28.07 -20.69 -4.19
CA TRP A 36 26.94 -21.27 -3.45
C TRP A 36 26.52 -20.43 -2.24
N LEU A 37 27.50 -19.87 -1.50
CA LEU A 37 27.23 -18.95 -0.40
C LEU A 37 26.51 -17.68 -0.88
N ALA A 38 26.96 -17.11 -2.01
CA ALA A 38 26.32 -15.95 -2.62
C ALA A 38 24.91 -16.27 -3.14
N ALA A 39 24.71 -17.44 -3.74
CA ALA A 39 23.39 -17.92 -4.17
C ALA A 39 22.44 -18.14 -2.98
N ALA A 40 22.96 -18.62 -1.84
CA ALA A 40 22.20 -18.84 -0.62
C ALA A 40 21.79 -17.54 0.10
N LEU A 41 22.47 -16.41 -0.15
CA LEU A 41 22.18 -15.13 0.50
C LEU A 41 20.74 -14.64 0.25
N MET A 42 20.26 -14.77 -0.99
CA MET A 42 18.88 -14.39 -1.35
C MET A 42 17.82 -15.21 -0.59
N PRO A 43 17.77 -16.56 -0.70
CA PRO A 43 16.79 -17.34 0.04
C PRO A 43 16.99 -17.22 1.56
N MET A 44 18.21 -17.11 2.06
CA MET A 44 18.49 -16.92 3.50
C MET A 44 17.86 -15.63 4.04
N THR A 45 18.11 -14.50 3.38
CA THR A 45 17.51 -13.20 3.77
C THR A 45 15.99 -13.20 3.66
N LEU A 46 15.42 -13.83 2.62
CA LEU A 46 13.98 -13.96 2.47
C LEU A 46 13.37 -14.82 3.59
N ILE A 47 13.96 -15.96 3.92
CA ILE A 47 13.50 -16.84 5.01
C ILE A 47 13.57 -16.11 6.35
N LEU A 48 14.65 -15.39 6.62
CA LEU A 48 14.82 -14.60 7.84
C LEU A 48 13.76 -13.50 7.96
N THR A 49 13.44 -12.81 6.87
CA THR A 49 12.54 -11.64 6.87
C THR A 49 11.07 -11.96 6.60
N ALA A 50 10.75 -13.13 6.04
CA ALA A 50 9.38 -13.52 5.68
C ALA A 50 8.41 -13.53 6.90
N PRO A 51 8.77 -14.07 8.08
CA PRO A 51 7.89 -14.03 9.25
C PRO A 51 7.57 -12.60 9.72
N LEU A 52 8.56 -11.71 9.66
CA LEU A 52 8.41 -10.30 10.00
C LEU A 52 7.51 -9.56 9.01
N SER A 53 7.48 -9.97 7.74
CA SER A 53 6.68 -9.30 6.70
C SER A 53 5.18 -9.31 6.99
N GLY A 54 4.65 -10.42 7.53
CA GLY A 54 3.25 -10.51 7.93
C GLY A 54 2.93 -9.62 9.13
N VAL A 55 3.81 -9.61 10.14
CA VAL A 55 3.68 -8.76 11.33
C VAL A 55 3.78 -7.29 10.92
N ALA A 56 4.79 -6.92 10.13
CA ALA A 56 5.02 -5.59 9.58
C ALA A 56 3.77 -5.07 8.86
N ARG A 57 3.16 -5.90 7.99
CA ARG A 57 1.92 -5.54 7.30
C ARG A 57 0.79 -5.19 8.28
N ARG A 58 0.57 -6.02 9.30
CA ARG A 58 -0.49 -5.84 10.30
C ARG A 58 -0.25 -4.59 11.16
N VAL A 59 0.96 -4.38 11.68
CA VAL A 59 1.27 -3.21 12.53
C VAL A 59 1.24 -1.91 11.72
N ASN A 60 1.70 -1.94 10.47
CA ASN A 60 1.62 -0.78 9.58
C ASN A 60 0.17 -0.43 9.21
N GLN A 61 -0.71 -1.42 9.04
CA GLN A 61 -2.15 -1.18 8.85
C GLN A 61 -2.78 -0.54 10.10
N ALA A 62 -2.47 -1.06 11.30
CA ALA A 62 -2.96 -0.50 12.55
C ALA A 62 -2.45 0.93 12.78
N SER A 63 -1.17 1.21 12.49
CA SER A 63 -0.60 2.56 12.57
C SER A 63 -1.29 3.54 11.63
N ARG A 64 -1.59 3.14 10.39
CA ARG A 64 -2.33 3.98 9.45
C ARG A 64 -3.77 4.24 9.89
N ALA A 65 -4.47 3.23 10.41
CA ALA A 65 -5.83 3.39 10.92
C ALA A 65 -5.89 4.34 12.11
N ALA A 66 -4.91 4.24 13.04
CA ALA A 66 -4.80 5.16 14.17
C ALA A 66 -4.51 6.60 13.69
N GLY A 67 -3.58 6.77 12.73
CA GLY A 67 -3.30 8.07 12.12
C GLY A 67 -4.53 8.70 11.45
N ALA A 68 -5.29 7.91 10.68
CA ALA A 68 -6.53 8.39 10.06
C ALA A 68 -7.57 8.80 11.11
N SER A 69 -7.72 8.06 12.21
CA SER A 69 -8.62 8.43 13.31
C SER A 69 -8.23 9.76 13.96
N THR A 70 -6.94 10.04 14.11
CA THR A 70 -6.44 11.34 14.60
C THR A 70 -6.74 12.47 13.62
N THR A 71 -6.49 12.27 12.32
CA THR A 71 -6.76 13.28 11.28
C THR A 71 -8.26 13.57 11.18
N ASN A 72 -9.11 12.55 11.14
CA ASN A 72 -10.56 12.72 11.08
C ASN A 72 -11.10 13.48 12.30
N GLN A 73 -10.56 13.23 13.50
CA GLN A 73 -10.94 14.01 14.68
C GLN A 73 -10.59 15.48 14.49
N MET A 74 -9.36 15.76 14.06
CA MET A 74 -8.89 17.13 13.83
C MET A 74 -9.75 17.84 12.80
N GLU A 75 -10.09 17.19 11.69
CA GLU A 75 -10.99 17.73 10.67
C GLU A 75 -12.36 18.07 11.28
N GLN A 76 -12.96 17.13 12.02
CA GLN A 76 -14.26 17.36 12.67
C GLN A 76 -14.24 18.54 13.66
N SER A 77 -13.19 18.67 14.48
CA SER A 77 -13.06 19.75 15.46
C SER A 77 -12.85 21.11 14.77
N VAL A 78 -12.14 21.15 13.64
CA VAL A 78 -11.94 22.36 12.84
C VAL A 78 -13.22 22.76 12.10
N ASP A 79 -13.90 21.80 11.46
CA ASP A 79 -15.16 22.04 10.75
C ASP A 79 -16.25 22.56 11.70
N ASN A 80 -16.25 22.11 12.96
CA ASN A 80 -17.23 22.49 13.98
C ASN A 80 -16.66 23.43 15.05
N ILE A 81 -15.60 24.19 14.73
CA ILE A 81 -14.86 24.98 15.74
C ILE A 81 -15.76 25.99 16.48
N ASN A 82 -16.73 26.59 15.80
CA ASN A 82 -17.68 27.53 16.40
C ASN A 82 -18.57 26.86 17.45
N ALA A 83 -19.00 25.62 17.20
CA ALA A 83 -19.81 24.84 18.13
C ALA A 83 -18.97 24.42 19.35
N VAL A 84 -17.73 23.97 19.12
CA VAL A 84 -16.78 23.63 20.20
C VAL A 84 -16.54 24.83 21.11
N GLN A 85 -16.33 26.02 20.55
CA GLN A 85 -16.11 27.25 21.32
C GLN A 85 -17.37 27.71 22.06
N SER A 86 -18.52 27.69 21.39
CA SER A 86 -19.80 28.15 21.96
C SER A 86 -20.28 27.25 23.11
N LEU A 87 -19.93 25.96 23.08
CA LEU A 87 -20.23 24.99 24.14
C LEU A 87 -19.11 24.90 25.20
N GLY A 88 -18.02 25.67 25.08
CA GLY A 88 -16.89 25.62 26.01
C GLY A 88 -16.10 24.30 25.98
N GLY A 89 -16.21 23.52 24.90
CA GLY A 89 -15.64 22.17 24.77
C GLY A 89 -14.17 22.09 24.40
N SER A 90 -13.45 23.20 24.26
CA SER A 90 -12.07 23.24 23.75
C SER A 90 -11.10 22.36 24.53
N GLN A 91 -11.23 22.32 25.86
CA GLN A 91 -10.35 21.50 26.71
C GLN A 91 -10.60 20.00 26.49
N VAL A 92 -11.88 19.60 26.42
CA VAL A 92 -12.29 18.22 26.17
C VAL A 92 -11.80 17.76 24.79
N GLU A 93 -11.94 18.59 23.76
CA GLU A 93 -11.45 18.27 22.43
C GLU A 93 -9.92 18.19 22.35
N SER A 94 -9.21 19.05 23.08
CA SER A 94 -7.75 18.99 23.19
C SER A 94 -7.29 17.68 23.85
N GLU A 95 -7.96 17.24 24.91
CA GLU A 95 -7.68 15.96 25.58
C GLU A 95 -7.99 14.77 24.67
N ASN A 96 -9.14 14.76 24.00
CA ASN A 96 -9.51 13.74 23.03
C ASN A 96 -8.48 13.64 21.89
N PHE A 97 -8.00 14.77 21.38
CA PHE A 97 -6.94 14.82 20.37
C PHE A 97 -5.61 14.28 20.92
N ALA A 98 -5.23 14.67 22.13
CA ALA A 98 -4.00 14.22 22.77
C ALA A 98 -3.98 12.69 22.95
N ASP A 99 -5.10 12.09 23.37
CA ASP A 99 -5.21 10.64 23.52
C ASP A 99 -5.12 9.89 22.20
N LYS A 100 -5.84 10.35 21.16
CA LYS A 100 -5.75 9.78 19.81
C LYS A 100 -4.35 9.93 19.22
N SER A 101 -3.71 11.08 19.42
CA SER A 101 -2.35 11.36 18.97
C SER A 101 -1.34 10.44 19.66
N LYS A 102 -1.46 10.24 20.98
CA LYS A 102 -0.61 9.33 21.76
C LYS A 102 -0.74 7.88 21.31
N GLU A 103 -1.95 7.41 21.04
CA GLU A 103 -2.18 6.05 20.51
C GLU A 103 -1.61 5.92 19.08
N SER A 104 -1.82 6.92 18.22
CA SER A 104 -1.23 6.97 16.88
C SER A 104 0.30 6.89 16.92
N PHE A 105 0.93 7.69 17.78
CA PHE A 105 2.38 7.68 18.00
C PHE A 105 2.88 6.33 18.52
N LYS A 106 2.17 5.72 19.50
CA LYS A 106 2.50 4.39 20.02
C LYS A 106 2.46 3.33 18.93
N ARG A 107 1.40 3.32 18.10
CA ARG A 107 1.27 2.38 16.97
C ARG A 107 2.35 2.60 15.92
N HIS A 108 2.65 3.86 15.61
CA HIS A 108 3.75 4.22 14.70
C HIS A 108 5.09 3.71 15.22
N ARG A 109 5.38 3.90 16.51
CA ARG A 109 6.63 3.43 17.13
C ARG A 109 6.77 1.91 17.04
N ILE A 110 5.69 1.16 17.27
CA ILE A 110 5.68 -0.30 17.12
C ILE A 110 5.96 -0.70 15.67
N ALA A 111 5.28 -0.07 14.71
CA ALA A 111 5.51 -0.34 13.29
C ALA A 111 6.96 -0.05 12.88
N PHE A 112 7.50 1.09 13.32
CA PHE A 112 8.89 1.48 13.08
C PHE A 112 9.89 0.47 13.66
N LEU A 113 9.67 -0.02 14.89
CA LEU A 113 10.55 -1.02 15.50
C LEU A 113 10.54 -2.35 14.75
N VAL A 114 9.37 -2.79 14.25
CA VAL A 114 9.27 -4.02 13.42
C VAL A 114 10.00 -3.85 12.10
N ASP A 115 9.84 -2.70 11.43
CA ASP A 115 10.55 -2.40 10.18
C ASP A 115 12.07 -2.32 10.41
N LEU A 116 12.50 -1.70 11.52
CA LEU A 116 13.91 -1.65 11.92
C LEU A 116 14.48 -3.05 12.18
N ALA A 117 13.72 -3.92 12.85
CA ALA A 117 14.13 -5.31 13.11
C ALA A 117 14.32 -6.09 11.79
N ALA A 118 13.41 -5.94 10.83
CA ALA A 118 13.54 -6.57 9.51
C ALA A 118 14.78 -6.07 8.74
N VAL A 119 15.08 -4.77 8.83
CA VAL A 119 16.29 -4.18 8.25
C VAL A 119 17.55 -4.70 8.93
N ALA A 120 17.57 -4.74 10.26
CA ALA A 120 18.70 -5.24 11.03
C ALA A 120 19.00 -6.71 10.71
N LEU A 121 17.96 -7.54 10.60
CA LEU A 121 18.10 -8.96 10.23
C LEU A 121 18.64 -9.16 8.81
N SER A 122 18.22 -8.31 7.87
CA SER A 122 18.74 -8.30 6.50
C SER A 122 20.24 -7.97 6.46
N TYR A 123 20.68 -6.98 7.26
CA TYR A 123 22.09 -6.64 7.39
C TYR A 123 22.89 -7.71 8.13
N ALA A 124 22.33 -8.34 9.16
CA ALA A 124 22.97 -9.44 9.86
C ALA A 124 23.27 -10.60 8.91
N ALA A 125 22.31 -10.96 8.05
CA ALA A 125 22.50 -11.96 7.00
C ALA A 125 23.64 -11.61 6.04
N LEU A 126 23.72 -10.34 5.60
CA LEU A 126 24.80 -9.86 4.75
C LEU A 126 26.16 -9.90 5.48
N ILE A 127 26.24 -9.42 6.72
CA ILE A 127 27.47 -9.40 7.51
C ILE A 127 27.98 -10.82 7.77
N ILE A 128 27.09 -11.75 8.13
CA ILE A 128 27.44 -13.16 8.31
C ILE A 128 27.97 -13.76 7.00
N SER A 129 27.30 -13.48 5.87
CA SER A 129 27.75 -13.97 4.56
C SER A 129 29.11 -13.39 4.15
N LEU A 130 29.37 -12.11 4.44
CA LEU A 130 30.66 -11.47 4.19
C LEU A 130 31.75 -12.03 5.10
N GLY A 131 31.45 -12.30 6.37
CA GLY A 131 32.39 -12.94 7.29
C GLY A 131 32.79 -14.34 6.83
N LEU A 132 31.83 -15.15 6.38
CA LEU A 132 32.10 -16.47 5.79
C LEU A 132 32.87 -16.36 4.48
N ALA A 133 32.48 -15.44 3.60
CA ALA A 133 33.18 -15.19 2.34
C ALA A 133 34.62 -14.74 2.58
N PHE A 134 34.89 -13.94 3.62
CA PHE A 134 36.24 -13.52 3.99
C PHE A 134 37.12 -14.71 4.36
N VAL A 135 36.64 -15.63 5.20
CA VAL A 135 37.39 -16.84 5.57
C VAL A 135 37.66 -17.71 4.34
N LEU A 136 36.64 -18.01 3.55
CA LEU A 136 36.78 -18.84 2.34
C LEU A 136 37.71 -18.22 1.30
N THR A 137 37.63 -16.90 1.10
CA THR A 137 38.50 -16.21 0.14
C THR A 137 39.94 -16.16 0.66
N THR A 138 40.15 -15.95 1.95
CA THR A 138 41.49 -15.92 2.56
C THR A 138 42.19 -17.28 2.43
N ASP A 139 41.49 -18.38 2.70
CA ASP A 139 42.04 -19.73 2.52
C ASP A 139 42.49 -19.97 1.07
N LYS A 140 41.72 -19.49 0.10
CA LYS A 140 42.04 -19.59 -1.33
C LYS A 140 43.18 -18.69 -1.78
N ILE A 141 43.32 -17.51 -1.16
CA ILE A 141 44.45 -16.60 -1.39
C ILE A 141 45.73 -17.20 -0.83
N ILE A 142 45.68 -17.78 0.37
CA ILE A 142 46.82 -18.47 1.00
C ILE A 142 47.24 -19.69 0.16
N ALA A 143 46.27 -20.40 -0.42
CA ALA A 143 46.51 -21.50 -1.36
C ALA A 143 46.96 -21.05 -2.76
N GLU A 144 47.25 -19.75 -2.96
CA GLU A 144 47.69 -19.13 -4.23
C GLU A 144 46.70 -19.33 -5.41
N SER A 145 45.45 -19.66 -5.10
CA SER A 145 44.39 -19.90 -6.09
C SER A 145 43.57 -18.65 -6.43
N LEU A 146 43.58 -17.65 -5.54
CA LEU A 146 42.96 -16.34 -5.73
C LEU A 146 43.94 -15.22 -5.39
N SER A 147 43.74 -14.05 -6.00
CA SER A 147 44.48 -12.84 -5.67
C SER A 147 43.78 -12.02 -4.58
N PRO A 148 44.50 -11.15 -3.85
CA PRO A 148 43.86 -10.18 -2.96
C PRO A 148 42.84 -9.26 -3.65
N GLY A 149 42.99 -9.02 -4.97
CA GLY A 149 42.03 -8.25 -5.76
C GLY A 149 40.68 -8.95 -5.94
N ASP A 150 40.67 -10.28 -5.96
CA ASP A 150 39.44 -11.07 -6.10
C ASP A 150 38.51 -10.89 -4.91
N TYR A 151 39.07 -10.69 -3.71
CA TYR A 151 38.25 -10.40 -2.52
C TYR A 151 37.42 -9.12 -2.68
N ALA A 152 37.98 -8.07 -3.29
CA ALA A 152 37.25 -6.82 -3.54
C ALA A 152 36.10 -7.04 -4.53
N VAL A 153 36.34 -7.82 -5.59
CA VAL A 153 35.33 -8.17 -6.60
C VAL A 153 34.20 -9.00 -5.98
N LEU A 154 34.54 -10.05 -5.22
CA LEU A 154 33.58 -10.90 -4.52
C LEU A 154 32.75 -10.09 -3.52
N THR A 155 33.39 -9.24 -2.73
CA THR A 155 32.71 -8.33 -1.78
C THR A 155 31.70 -7.43 -2.50
N GLY A 156 32.06 -6.89 -3.67
CA GLY A 156 31.16 -6.13 -4.53
C GLY A 156 29.91 -6.93 -4.92
N PHE A 157 30.07 -8.18 -5.34
CA PHE A 157 28.94 -9.06 -5.64
C PHE A 157 28.05 -9.32 -4.42
N PHE A 158 28.62 -9.55 -3.24
CA PHE A 158 27.85 -9.73 -2.00
C PHE A 158 27.03 -8.49 -1.64
N PHE A 159 27.56 -7.28 -1.82
CA PHE A 159 26.80 -6.05 -1.62
C PHE A 159 25.64 -5.90 -2.60
N ILE A 160 25.89 -6.19 -3.89
CA ILE A 160 24.85 -6.16 -4.92
C ILE A 160 23.75 -7.18 -4.58
N LEU A 161 24.11 -8.44 -4.32
CA LEU A 161 23.16 -9.50 -4.00
C LEU A 161 22.42 -9.23 -2.70
N GLY A 162 23.10 -8.78 -1.64
CA GLY A 162 22.48 -8.41 -0.38
C GLY A 162 21.50 -7.25 -0.50
N GLY A 163 21.85 -6.24 -1.30
CA GLY A 163 20.95 -5.13 -1.64
C GLY A 163 19.70 -5.60 -2.37
N ASN A 164 19.86 -6.44 -3.41
CA ASN A 164 18.75 -7.03 -4.16
C ASN A 164 17.85 -7.89 -3.28
N ALA A 165 18.44 -8.72 -2.41
CA ALA A 165 17.70 -9.61 -1.53
C ALA A 165 16.81 -8.85 -0.53
N ARG A 166 17.35 -7.78 0.07
CA ARG A 166 16.59 -6.87 0.92
C ARG A 166 15.46 -6.19 0.16
N LEU A 167 15.74 -5.70 -1.05
CA LEU A 167 14.73 -5.04 -1.88
C LEU A 167 13.62 -6.00 -2.28
N ALA A 168 13.93 -7.26 -2.60
CA ALA A 168 12.95 -8.28 -2.97
C ALA A 168 11.92 -8.51 -1.85
N GLY A 169 12.36 -8.64 -0.60
CA GLY A 169 11.46 -8.79 0.56
C GLY A 169 10.51 -7.58 0.74
N LYS A 170 11.06 -6.37 0.64
CA LYS A 170 10.26 -5.12 0.70
C LYS A 170 9.27 -5.03 -0.47
N TYR A 171 9.71 -5.43 -1.65
CA TYR A 171 8.92 -5.35 -2.87
C TYR A 171 7.66 -6.21 -2.79
N TRP A 172 7.76 -7.41 -2.20
CA TRP A 172 6.59 -8.28 -1.98
C TRP A 172 5.49 -7.59 -1.16
N ILE A 173 5.86 -6.84 -0.12
CA ILE A 173 4.91 -6.10 0.72
C ILE A 173 4.33 -4.91 -0.04
N ASP A 174 5.16 -4.14 -0.74
CA ASP A 174 4.74 -2.98 -1.54
C ASP A 174 3.83 -3.37 -2.71
N LEU A 175 4.07 -4.52 -3.33
CA LEU A 175 3.26 -5.08 -4.42
C LEU A 175 1.81 -5.25 -3.97
N GLN A 176 1.58 -5.84 -2.79
CA GLN A 176 0.23 -6.09 -2.26
C GLN A 176 -0.56 -4.79 -2.04
N ARG A 177 0.12 -3.70 -1.67
CA ARG A 177 -0.51 -2.38 -1.55
C ARG A 177 -0.92 -1.83 -2.91
N ASN A 178 -0.05 -1.96 -3.91
CA ASN A 178 -0.31 -1.47 -5.26
C ASN A 178 -1.44 -2.24 -5.95
N VAL A 179 -1.57 -3.55 -5.72
CA VAL A 179 -2.68 -4.36 -6.26
C VAL A 179 -4.05 -3.83 -5.83
N ALA A 180 -4.21 -3.41 -4.57
CA ALA A 180 -5.47 -2.83 -4.10
C ALA A 180 -5.82 -1.52 -4.82
N ALA A 181 -4.82 -0.66 -5.06
CA ALA A 181 -5.01 0.58 -5.81
C ALA A 181 -5.38 0.31 -7.28
N VAL A 182 -4.68 -0.64 -7.92
CA VAL A 182 -4.97 -1.05 -9.30
C VAL A 182 -6.38 -1.63 -9.42
N ARG A 183 -6.79 -2.49 -8.48
CA ARG A 183 -8.16 -3.04 -8.46
C ARG A 183 -9.22 -1.95 -8.38
N ARG A 184 -8.97 -0.87 -7.62
CA ARG A 184 -9.89 0.27 -7.53
C ARG A 184 -9.98 1.05 -8.84
N VAL A 185 -8.86 1.23 -9.55
CA VAL A 185 -8.87 1.88 -10.88
C VAL A 185 -9.66 1.05 -11.88
N PHE A 186 -9.39 -0.25 -11.96
CA PHE A 186 -10.14 -1.14 -12.85
C PHE A 186 -11.62 -1.22 -12.48
N PHE A 187 -11.95 -1.22 -11.17
CA PHE A 187 -13.34 -1.13 -10.74
C PHE A 187 -14.07 0.08 -11.32
N PHE A 188 -13.43 1.26 -11.37
CA PHE A 188 -14.05 2.45 -11.96
C PHE A 188 -14.05 2.45 -13.49
N LEU A 189 -13.06 1.84 -14.13
CA LEU A 189 -13.02 1.69 -15.59
C LEU A 189 -14.10 0.73 -16.09
N ASP A 190 -14.33 -0.35 -15.33
CA ASP A 190 -15.33 -1.37 -15.62
C ASP A 190 -16.73 -0.99 -15.07
N TYR A 191 -16.83 0.15 -14.36
CA TYR A 191 -18.10 0.62 -13.80
C TYR A 191 -19.00 1.09 -14.94
N THR A 192 -20.07 0.34 -15.19
CA THR A 192 -21.07 0.69 -16.19
C THR A 192 -21.91 1.86 -15.66
N SER A 193 -21.90 2.99 -16.36
CA SER A 193 -22.72 4.14 -15.98
C SER A 193 -24.13 3.97 -16.53
N GLU A 194 -25.16 4.37 -15.80
CA GLU A 194 -26.53 4.47 -16.36
C GLU A 194 -26.60 5.46 -17.55
N LEU A 195 -25.64 6.38 -17.60
CA LEU A 195 -25.47 7.36 -18.69
C LEU A 195 -24.79 6.78 -19.95
N ASP A 196 -24.33 5.54 -19.95
CA ASP A 196 -23.76 4.87 -21.14
C ASP A 196 -24.84 4.40 -22.14
N THR A 197 -26.11 4.67 -21.84
CA THR A 197 -27.22 4.44 -22.77
C THR A 197 -27.28 5.60 -23.75
N GLU A 198 -27.20 5.35 -25.06
CA GLU A 198 -27.54 6.35 -26.08
C GLU A 198 -28.95 6.88 -25.77
N SER A 199 -29.00 8.10 -25.24
CA SER A 199 -30.24 8.78 -24.89
C SER A 199 -30.79 9.39 -26.17
N ASP A 200 -31.95 8.90 -26.61
CA ASP A 200 -32.71 9.56 -27.66
C ASP A 200 -32.98 11.01 -27.26
N SER A 201 -32.86 11.94 -28.21
CA SER A 201 -33.18 13.33 -27.95
C SER A 201 -34.64 13.43 -27.50
N LEU A 202 -34.87 13.96 -26.30
CA LEU A 202 -36.22 14.18 -25.80
C LEU A 202 -36.97 15.16 -26.74
N PRO A 203 -38.19 14.80 -27.19
CA PRO A 203 -39.02 15.71 -27.96
C PRO A 203 -39.44 16.91 -27.09
N THR A 204 -39.85 18.00 -27.73
CA THR A 204 -40.39 19.16 -27.01
C THR A 204 -41.64 18.75 -26.23
N ILE A 205 -41.71 19.13 -24.95
CA ILE A 205 -42.86 18.85 -24.09
C ILE A 205 -43.99 19.81 -24.46
N GLU A 206 -45.12 19.27 -24.92
CA GLU A 206 -46.25 20.07 -25.42
C GLU A 206 -47.41 20.24 -24.43
N LYS A 207 -47.53 19.38 -23.40
CA LYS A 207 -48.73 19.30 -22.55
C LYS A 207 -48.47 19.30 -21.05
N SER A 208 -47.87 18.23 -20.54
CA SER A 208 -47.68 17.98 -19.10
C SER A 208 -46.52 17.01 -18.89
N ILE A 209 -46.00 17.01 -17.66
CA ILE A 209 -45.14 15.93 -17.13
C ILE A 209 -45.98 15.16 -16.12
N GLU A 210 -46.04 13.84 -16.26
CA GLU A 210 -46.82 12.97 -15.39
C GLU A 210 -45.89 11.98 -14.67
N LEU A 211 -46.08 11.89 -13.35
CA LEU A 211 -45.52 10.86 -12.49
C LEU A 211 -46.68 9.90 -12.19
N GLU A 212 -46.53 8.62 -12.50
CA GLU A 212 -47.56 7.61 -12.25
C GLU A 212 -47.04 6.55 -11.28
N ASN A 213 -47.72 6.39 -10.15
CA ASN A 213 -47.44 5.37 -9.13
C ASN A 213 -45.95 5.27 -8.74
N VAL A 214 -45.30 6.43 -8.58
CA VAL A 214 -43.87 6.51 -8.29
C VAL A 214 -43.61 6.19 -6.83
N SER A 215 -42.81 5.15 -6.62
CA SER A 215 -42.27 4.76 -5.32
C SER A 215 -40.75 4.85 -5.38
N PHE A 216 -40.13 5.39 -4.32
CA PHE A 216 -38.68 5.55 -4.25
C PHE A 216 -38.16 5.22 -2.86
N ALA A 217 -37.05 4.49 -2.83
CA ALA A 217 -36.28 4.22 -1.63
C ALA A 217 -34.80 4.49 -1.89
N TYR A 218 -34.12 5.08 -0.91
CA TYR A 218 -32.67 5.19 -0.95
C TYR A 218 -32.00 3.80 -0.89
N PRO A 219 -30.74 3.66 -1.33
CA PRO A 219 -30.02 2.39 -1.26
C PRO A 219 -29.88 1.79 0.15
N ASP A 220 -30.07 2.59 1.21
CA ASP A 220 -30.11 2.14 2.61
C ASP A 220 -31.46 1.48 2.99
N GLY A 221 -32.40 1.37 2.04
CA GLY A 221 -33.72 0.77 2.22
C GLY A 221 -34.77 1.74 2.77
N ARG A 222 -34.42 3.01 3.01
CA ARG A 222 -35.38 4.00 3.49
C ARG A 222 -36.31 4.40 2.36
N GLN A 223 -37.56 3.95 2.43
CA GLN A 223 -38.62 4.38 1.52
C GLN A 223 -39.02 5.83 1.83
N VAL A 224 -39.04 6.66 0.80
CA VAL A 224 -39.28 8.11 0.91
C VAL A 224 -40.52 8.52 0.12
N LEU A 225 -40.76 7.90 -1.04
CA LEU A 225 -41.98 8.06 -1.82
C LEU A 225 -42.72 6.72 -1.89
N SER A 226 -44.05 6.76 -1.77
CA SER A 226 -44.92 5.60 -1.91
C SER A 226 -46.11 5.96 -2.80
N ASP A 227 -46.20 5.31 -3.95
CA ASP A 227 -47.30 5.36 -4.91
C ASP A 227 -47.76 6.78 -5.25
N ILE A 228 -46.80 7.67 -5.48
CA ILE A 228 -47.05 9.08 -5.80
C ILE A 228 -47.47 9.20 -7.26
N SER A 229 -48.65 9.76 -7.50
CA SER A 229 -49.10 10.16 -8.83
C SER A 229 -49.31 11.68 -8.88
N LEU A 230 -48.66 12.36 -9.82
CA LEU A 230 -48.66 13.82 -9.95
C LEU A 230 -48.67 14.22 -11.43
N SER A 231 -49.50 15.18 -11.79
CA SER A 231 -49.50 15.82 -13.12
C SER A 231 -49.03 17.26 -13.01
N LEU A 232 -48.09 17.64 -13.87
CA LEU A 232 -47.44 18.95 -13.94
C LEU A 232 -47.71 19.58 -15.31
N PRO A 233 -48.75 20.42 -15.47
CA PRO A 233 -49.10 21.02 -16.75
C PRO A 233 -48.07 22.03 -17.24
N LEU A 234 -47.90 22.14 -18.56
CA LEU A 234 -47.00 23.09 -19.19
C LEU A 234 -47.48 24.53 -18.96
N GLY A 235 -46.58 25.39 -18.48
CA GLY A 235 -46.87 26.81 -18.25
C GLY A 235 -47.51 27.12 -16.90
N GLU A 236 -47.77 26.11 -16.06
CA GLU A 236 -48.28 26.30 -14.72
C GLU A 236 -47.17 26.30 -13.66
N LEU A 237 -47.39 27.05 -12.57
CA LEU A 237 -46.54 27.04 -11.40
C LEU A 237 -47.14 26.07 -10.37
N VAL A 238 -46.47 24.95 -10.14
CA VAL A 238 -46.87 23.96 -9.13
C VAL A 238 -45.99 24.12 -7.89
N ALA A 239 -46.63 24.24 -6.72
CA ALA A 239 -45.95 24.30 -5.43
C ALA A 239 -46.11 22.97 -4.68
N ILE A 240 -44.99 22.36 -4.29
CA ILE A 240 -44.97 21.18 -3.41
C ILE A 240 -44.78 21.67 -1.98
N VAL A 241 -45.72 21.33 -1.11
CA VAL A 241 -45.72 21.74 0.29
C VAL A 241 -45.83 20.54 1.22
N GLY A 242 -45.08 20.57 2.32
CA GLY A 242 -45.08 19.50 3.31
C GLY A 242 -44.16 19.82 4.49
N PRO A 243 -44.24 19.03 5.58
CA PRO A 243 -43.31 19.12 6.69
C PRO A 243 -41.88 18.70 6.25
N THR A 244 -40.88 19.08 7.05
CA THR A 244 -39.48 18.68 6.80
C THR A 244 -39.38 17.15 6.73
N GLY A 245 -38.85 16.62 5.62
CA GLY A 245 -38.67 15.18 5.39
C GLY A 245 -39.89 14.44 4.82
N ALA A 246 -40.87 15.15 4.26
CA ALA A 246 -42.08 14.56 3.66
C ALA A 246 -41.86 13.90 2.27
N GLY A 247 -40.67 14.02 1.69
CA GLY A 247 -40.31 13.52 0.37
C GLY A 247 -38.83 13.71 0.10
#